data_AF-A3TNY7-F1
#
_entry.id   AF-A3TNY7-F1
#
_cell.length_a   1.000
_cell.length_b   1.000
_cell.length_c   1.000
_cell.angle_alpha   90.00
_cell.angle_beta   90.00
_cell.angle_gamma   90.00
#
_symmetry.space_group_name_H-M   'P 1'
#
loop_
_entity.id
_entity.type
_entity.pdbx_description
1 polymer ?
#
loop_
_entity_poly.entity_id
_entity_poly.type
_entity_poly.pdbx_seq_one_letter_code
_entity_poly.pdbx_strand_id
1 'polypeptide(L)'
;MVDPEDLYGKLVSGNSATVRGQADTVGDAIKKVEESAIRVEEAADRPKWTSAASAGYRVRTAGVSQGIQVNRFALGRLRTALTTGANAYDVMEGQAGTAIGHWRNRPSGLNPVAKDLLALLVHLQLVAVSANYSGRLKTIAAFASGEKIDRSELDAETLKWLANGMDKTAEWLEAHKGSSLGPLIPNLGLTGDTRGLTPQGLGLDPKTGFIMQTSYSKDGGNSVLSMIDPATGKEVVDVELGGYGDIKTPDHAGGVASDGKYTYVTSSGNPSHVFTYLTSDLMDGGKHVDPIGPPTELPAGAGAYGTIKDGNLYVGTHNGDIGGGGNQYDGADDDGKLYRYTPDGHGGWTQDTSFGGGSGYVQTPPQAQGVVVRDGEYVFSTSLGRDKAGRLITQERQDDESGNGDRGPAYELPYMSEGIIELDGQIVATYESGSDAYGPDGSDDEDLWASPYMTQTSLADLGLSEDIDVSPESLRGAAADLDTAARPLTGAANLLGGITVTAGNFGEVPAATTLTTVLNAELGKGERSLDVGARAVHRTSASLSSNARIYTGTDDLAAEGIGRFGPKYS
;
A
#
# COMPACT_ATOMS: atom_id res chain seq x y z
N MET A 1 -29.58 5.60 52.01
CA MET A 1 -30.41 6.50 51.18
C MET A 1 -29.55 6.88 49.98
N VAL A 2 -30.06 6.73 48.76
CA VAL A 2 -29.32 7.12 47.56
C VAL A 2 -29.49 8.63 47.41
N ASP A 3 -28.40 9.40 47.45
CA ASP A 3 -28.45 10.83 47.16
C ASP A 3 -28.24 11.06 45.65
N PRO A 4 -29.23 11.58 44.91
CA PRO A 4 -29.07 11.88 43.49
C PRO A 4 -27.99 12.94 43.22
N GLU A 5 -27.68 13.81 44.19
CA GLU A 5 -26.65 14.85 44.05
C GLU A 5 -25.25 14.25 43.87
N ASP A 6 -24.96 13.09 44.49
CA ASP A 6 -23.66 12.43 44.35
C ASP A 6 -23.41 11.96 42.91
N LEU A 7 -24.40 11.30 42.30
CA LEU A 7 -24.29 10.83 40.91
C LEU A 7 -24.32 12.01 39.93
N TYR A 8 -25.17 13.01 40.18
CA TYR A 8 -25.18 14.24 39.39
C TYR A 8 -23.81 14.92 39.40
N GLY A 9 -23.22 15.13 40.57
CA GLY A 9 -21.91 15.77 40.73
C GLY A 9 -20.79 15.03 39.99
N LYS A 10 -20.82 13.70 39.98
CA LYS A 10 -19.90 12.85 39.20
C LYS A 10 -20.08 13.01 37.69
N LEU A 11 -21.32 13.09 37.22
CA LEU A 11 -21.61 13.25 35.80
C LEU A 11 -21.15 14.61 35.29
N VAL A 12 -21.43 15.68 36.03
CA VAL A 12 -21.15 17.07 35.60
C VAL A 12 -19.77 17.58 36.05
N SER A 13 -18.87 16.71 36.49
CA SER A 13 -17.51 17.09 36.93
C SER A 13 -16.54 17.38 35.77
N GLY A 14 -16.97 17.14 34.53
CA GLY A 14 -16.17 17.33 33.33
C GLY A 14 -16.02 18.77 32.86
N ASN A 15 -15.22 18.93 31.81
CA ASN A 15 -14.86 20.23 31.24
C ASN A 15 -14.75 20.13 29.71
N SER A 16 -15.88 20.33 29.03
CA SER A 16 -15.95 20.32 27.57
C SER A 16 -15.19 21.48 26.91
N ALA A 17 -15.02 22.61 27.61
CA ALA A 17 -14.23 23.74 27.10
C ALA A 17 -12.75 23.35 26.94
N THR A 18 -12.19 22.61 27.89
CA THR A 18 -10.83 22.05 27.77
C THR A 18 -10.72 21.11 26.56
N VAL A 19 -11.69 20.22 26.36
CA VAL A 19 -11.68 19.27 25.21
C VAL A 19 -11.78 20.01 23.87
N ARG A 20 -12.58 21.08 23.79
CA ARG A 20 -12.65 21.94 22.59
C ARG A 20 -11.33 22.66 22.33
N GLY A 21 -10.69 23.20 23.37
CA GLY A 21 -9.36 23.79 23.25
C GLY A 21 -8.34 22.79 22.70
N GLN A 22 -8.41 21.52 23.10
CA GLN A 22 -7.57 20.46 22.53
C GLN A 22 -7.91 20.16 21.07
N ALA A 23 -9.20 20.14 20.71
CA ALA A 23 -9.63 19.99 19.32
C ALA A 23 -9.14 21.16 18.44
N ASP A 24 -9.11 22.38 18.98
CA ASP A 24 -8.56 23.56 18.30
C ASP A 24 -7.04 23.44 18.12
N THR A 25 -6.31 22.95 19.12
CA THR A 25 -4.88 22.63 19.00
C THR A 25 -4.61 21.60 17.90
N VAL A 26 -5.43 20.54 17.79
CA VAL A 26 -5.35 19.60 16.65
C VAL A 26 -5.66 20.32 15.33
N GLY A 27 -6.61 21.24 15.32
CA GLY A 27 -6.91 22.10 14.16
C GLY A 27 -5.72 22.95 13.72
N ASP A 28 -4.95 23.50 14.65
CA ASP A 28 -3.74 24.25 14.34
C ASP A 28 -2.61 23.34 13.86
N ALA A 29 -2.49 22.12 14.39
CA ALA A 29 -1.59 21.10 13.85
C ALA A 29 -1.95 20.74 12.39
N ILE A 30 -3.24 20.59 12.06
CA ILE A 30 -3.70 20.36 10.68
C ILE A 30 -3.25 21.48 9.74
N LYS A 31 -3.39 22.75 10.13
CA LYS A 31 -2.94 23.90 9.31
C LYS A 31 -1.42 23.84 9.04
N LYS A 32 -0.65 23.38 10.02
CA LYS A 32 0.81 23.22 9.88
C LYS A 32 1.18 22.06 8.96
N VAL A 33 0.43 20.97 9.01
CA VAL A 33 0.54 19.85 8.06
C VAL A 33 0.20 20.30 6.64
N GLU A 34 -0.85 21.09 6.45
CA GLU A 34 -1.21 21.69 5.14
C GLU A 34 -0.13 22.65 4.63
N GLU A 35 0.43 23.50 5.51
CA GLU A 35 1.57 24.38 5.16
C GLU A 35 2.78 23.56 4.66
N SER A 36 3.05 22.40 5.28
CA SER A 36 4.12 21.51 4.82
C SER A 36 3.80 20.86 3.47
N ALA A 37 2.54 20.46 3.23
CA ALA A 37 2.14 19.80 1.98
C ALA A 37 2.44 20.71 0.77
N ILE A 38 2.01 21.97 0.85
CA ILE A 38 2.22 22.97 -0.20
C ILE A 38 3.71 23.14 -0.50
N ARG A 39 4.54 23.23 0.55
CA ARG A 39 6.00 23.40 0.38
C ARG A 39 6.70 22.18 -0.19
N VAL A 40 6.20 20.97 0.10
CA VAL A 40 6.72 19.73 -0.51
C VAL A 40 6.37 19.67 -1.98
N GLU A 41 5.15 20.08 -2.37
CA GLU A 41 4.74 20.18 -3.78
C GLU A 41 5.60 21.21 -4.53
N GLU A 42 5.80 22.41 -3.97
CA GLU A 42 6.70 23.42 -4.53
C GLU A 42 8.12 22.89 -4.72
N ALA A 43 8.62 22.11 -3.76
CA ALA A 43 9.94 21.49 -3.86
C ALA A 43 10.00 20.42 -4.97
N ALA A 44 8.94 19.61 -5.11
CA ALA A 44 8.86 18.52 -6.07
C ALA A 44 9.03 18.98 -7.53
N ASP A 45 8.52 20.16 -7.85
CA ASP A 45 8.57 20.72 -9.21
C ASP A 45 9.85 21.49 -9.52
N ARG A 46 10.73 21.69 -8.53
CA ARG A 46 11.90 22.55 -8.66
C ARG A 46 13.09 21.91 -9.41
N PRO A 47 13.39 20.61 -9.27
CA PRO A 47 14.48 19.98 -10.02
C PRO A 47 14.29 19.99 -11.53
N LYS A 48 15.35 20.32 -12.25
CA LYS A 48 15.49 20.19 -13.70
C LYS A 48 16.51 19.09 -13.98
N TRP A 49 16.04 17.86 -13.99
CA TRP A 49 16.86 16.64 -14.06
C TRP A 49 15.96 15.54 -14.63
N THR A 50 16.48 14.76 -15.57
CA THR A 50 15.83 13.57 -16.14
C THR A 50 16.68 12.33 -15.86
N SER A 51 16.19 11.50 -14.95
CA SER A 51 16.66 10.14 -14.64
C SER A 51 15.67 9.38 -13.75
N ALA A 52 15.86 8.09 -13.50
CA ALA A 52 15.03 7.38 -12.53
C ALA A 52 15.24 7.88 -11.09
N ALA A 53 16.37 8.51 -10.78
CA ALA A 53 16.48 9.30 -9.56
C ALA A 53 15.47 10.47 -9.54
N SER A 54 15.09 11.12 -10.67
CA SER A 54 14.14 12.27 -10.70
C SER A 54 12.72 11.78 -10.60
N ALA A 55 12.43 10.65 -11.23
CA ALA A 55 11.19 9.93 -11.04
C ALA A 55 11.08 9.53 -9.56
N GLY A 56 12.09 8.87 -9.01
CA GLY A 56 12.18 8.51 -7.59
C GLY A 56 12.21 9.73 -6.65
N TYR A 57 12.70 10.89 -7.08
CA TYR A 57 12.59 12.13 -6.33
C TYR A 57 11.15 12.64 -6.32
N ARG A 58 10.52 12.74 -7.49
CA ARG A 58 9.10 13.12 -7.64
C ARG A 58 8.20 12.16 -6.88
N VAL A 59 8.47 10.86 -6.92
CA VAL A 59 7.74 9.85 -6.15
C VAL A 59 8.04 9.97 -4.65
N ARG A 60 9.29 10.14 -4.21
CA ARG A 60 9.58 10.41 -2.79
C ARG A 60 8.87 11.67 -2.29
N THR A 61 8.81 12.73 -3.08
CA THR A 61 8.06 13.94 -2.72
C THR A 61 6.54 13.73 -2.78
N ALA A 62 6.03 12.92 -3.71
CA ALA A 62 4.63 12.53 -3.78
C ALA A 62 4.24 11.65 -2.58
N GLY A 63 5.06 10.66 -2.21
CA GLY A 63 4.89 9.82 -1.02
C GLY A 63 5.03 10.58 0.29
N VAL A 64 5.93 11.58 0.36
CA VAL A 64 5.96 12.53 1.48
C VAL A 64 4.68 13.36 1.52
N SER A 65 4.22 13.91 0.38
CA SER A 65 2.95 14.66 0.30
C SER A 65 1.76 13.79 0.71
N GLN A 66 1.69 12.54 0.26
CA GLN A 66 0.64 11.59 0.61
C GLN A 66 0.72 11.18 2.08
N GLY A 67 1.90 10.93 2.64
CA GLY A 67 2.10 10.69 4.06
C GLY A 67 1.66 11.88 4.92
N ILE A 68 1.86 13.11 4.44
CA ILE A 68 1.33 14.35 5.03
C ILE A 68 -0.20 14.37 4.95
N GLN A 69 -0.82 13.96 3.84
CA GLN A 69 -2.28 13.86 3.70
C GLN A 69 -2.92 12.77 4.57
N VAL A 70 -2.27 11.61 4.72
CA VAL A 70 -2.72 10.53 5.63
C VAL A 70 -2.72 11.04 7.07
N ASN A 71 -1.65 11.73 7.48
CA ASN A 71 -1.60 12.39 8.78
C ASN A 71 -2.70 13.44 8.91
N ARG A 72 -2.92 14.29 7.91
CA ARG A 72 -4.01 15.27 7.91
C ARG A 72 -5.38 14.63 8.14
N PHE A 73 -5.66 13.51 7.46
CA PHE A 73 -6.92 12.77 7.62
C PHE A 73 -7.05 12.19 9.03
N ALA A 74 -6.00 11.53 9.54
CA ALA A 74 -5.98 10.99 10.89
C ALA A 74 -6.20 12.09 11.95
N LEU A 75 -5.58 13.26 11.79
CA LEU A 75 -5.80 14.42 12.66
C LEU A 75 -7.22 14.99 12.54
N GLY A 76 -7.78 15.04 11.33
CA GLY A 76 -9.18 15.43 11.11
C GLY A 76 -10.15 14.51 11.85
N ARG A 77 -9.88 13.20 11.84
CA ARG A 77 -10.63 12.20 12.61
C ARG A 77 -10.53 12.45 14.12
N LEU A 78 -9.33 12.71 14.64
CA LEU A 78 -9.12 13.00 16.06
C LEU A 78 -9.77 14.30 16.51
N ARG A 79 -9.66 15.38 15.72
CA ARG A 79 -10.35 16.64 15.96
C ARG A 79 -11.87 16.46 16.01
N THR A 80 -12.41 15.65 15.09
CA THR A 80 -13.84 15.33 15.04
C THR A 80 -14.26 14.52 16.27
N ALA A 81 -13.46 13.54 16.68
CA ALA A 81 -13.72 12.74 17.88
C ALA A 81 -13.72 13.61 19.15
N LEU A 82 -12.74 14.52 19.31
CA LEU A 82 -12.68 15.46 20.44
C LEU A 82 -13.90 16.41 20.47
N THR A 83 -14.22 17.01 19.33
CA THR A 83 -15.38 17.93 19.21
C THR A 83 -16.69 17.21 19.51
N THR A 84 -16.86 16.00 18.98
CA THR A 84 -18.05 15.17 19.20
C THR A 84 -18.15 14.73 20.65
N GLY A 85 -17.03 14.37 21.28
CA GLY A 85 -16.97 14.05 22.71
C GLY A 85 -17.37 15.23 23.59
N ALA A 86 -16.85 16.42 23.31
CA ALA A 86 -17.20 17.65 24.04
C ALA A 86 -18.70 17.98 23.91
N ASN A 87 -19.26 17.86 22.71
CA ASN A 87 -20.69 18.07 22.48
C ASN A 87 -21.55 17.00 23.17
N ALA A 88 -21.11 15.73 23.17
CA ALA A 88 -21.79 14.66 23.86
C ALA A 88 -21.83 14.90 25.38
N TYR A 89 -20.75 15.45 25.95
CA TYR A 89 -20.70 15.85 27.35
C TYR A 89 -21.71 16.97 27.66
N ASP A 90 -21.77 18.05 26.88
CA ASP A 90 -22.73 19.15 27.10
C ASP A 90 -24.19 18.68 27.04
N VAL A 91 -24.50 17.78 26.10
CA VAL A 91 -25.83 17.17 26.00
C VAL A 91 -26.14 16.34 27.25
N MET A 92 -25.18 15.55 27.72
CA MET A 92 -25.32 14.77 28.96
C MET A 92 -25.51 15.70 30.17
N GLU A 93 -24.74 16.78 30.30
CA GLU A 93 -24.86 17.76 31.38
C GLU A 93 -26.26 18.39 31.41
N GLY A 94 -26.79 18.80 30.25
CA GLY A 94 -28.15 19.33 30.15
C GLY A 94 -29.24 18.31 30.54
N GLN A 95 -29.07 17.04 30.15
CA GLN A 95 -29.98 15.95 30.54
C GLN A 95 -29.90 15.65 32.04
N ALA A 96 -28.69 15.60 32.60
CA ALA A 96 -28.47 15.43 34.03
C ALA A 96 -29.04 16.60 34.84
N GLY A 97 -28.88 17.83 34.35
CA GLY A 97 -29.44 19.06 34.93
C GLY A 97 -30.98 19.03 34.99
N THR A 98 -31.60 18.53 33.92
CA THR A 98 -33.06 18.32 33.87
C THR A 98 -33.52 17.30 34.90
N ALA A 99 -32.83 16.15 34.97
CA ALA A 99 -33.16 15.09 35.93
C ALA A 99 -33.01 15.56 37.39
N ILE A 100 -31.87 16.16 37.76
CA ILE A 100 -31.63 16.65 39.13
C ILE A 100 -32.56 17.81 39.51
N GLY A 101 -33.05 18.57 38.51
CA GLY A 101 -34.04 19.63 38.72
C GLY A 101 -35.30 19.14 39.42
N HIS A 102 -35.75 17.90 39.15
CA HIS A 102 -36.89 17.29 39.85
C HIS A 102 -36.60 17.08 41.35
N TRP A 103 -35.37 16.72 41.70
CA TRP A 103 -34.94 16.56 43.09
C TRP A 103 -34.81 17.92 43.79
N ARG A 104 -34.19 18.90 43.14
CA ARG A 104 -33.92 20.23 43.72
C ARG A 104 -35.18 21.07 43.89
N ASN A 105 -36.16 20.94 43.00
CA ASN A 105 -37.44 21.67 43.04
C ASN A 105 -38.55 20.91 43.78
N ARG A 106 -38.22 19.89 44.58
CA ARG A 106 -39.20 19.09 45.31
C ARG A 106 -39.99 19.94 46.34
N PRO A 107 -41.26 19.62 46.62
CA PRO A 107 -42.04 20.32 47.65
C PRO A 107 -41.39 20.26 49.05
N SER A 108 -41.42 21.39 49.75
CA SER A 108 -41.03 21.44 51.17
C SER A 108 -42.02 20.64 52.02
N GLY A 109 -41.52 19.79 52.92
CA GLY A 109 -42.37 19.02 53.85
C GLY A 109 -42.83 17.65 53.33
N LEU A 110 -42.22 17.11 52.26
CA LEU A 110 -42.41 15.71 51.86
C LEU A 110 -42.15 14.75 53.03
N ASN A 111 -43.03 13.77 53.20
CA ASN A 111 -42.79 12.70 54.18
C ASN A 111 -41.56 11.86 53.76
N PRO A 112 -40.90 11.15 54.71
CA PRO A 112 -39.67 10.42 54.43
C PRO A 112 -39.78 9.40 53.28
N VAL A 113 -40.89 8.66 53.20
CA VAL A 113 -41.10 7.62 52.16
C VAL A 113 -41.22 8.24 50.75
N ALA A 114 -41.98 9.32 50.62
CA ALA A 114 -42.15 10.02 49.35
C ALA A 114 -40.85 10.70 48.91
N LYS A 115 -40.04 11.20 49.86
CA LYS A 115 -38.70 11.74 49.60
C LYS A 115 -37.75 10.65 49.08
N ASP A 116 -37.75 9.47 49.69
CA ASP A 116 -36.90 8.35 49.27
C ASP A 116 -37.28 7.80 47.89
N LEU A 117 -38.58 7.71 47.59
CA LEU A 117 -39.06 7.31 46.26
C LEU A 117 -38.66 8.31 45.18
N LEU A 118 -38.79 9.61 45.44
CA LEU A 118 -38.34 10.65 44.51
C LEU A 118 -36.82 10.58 44.28
N ALA A 119 -36.04 10.40 45.35
CA ALA A 119 -34.59 10.24 45.25
C ALA A 119 -34.22 9.04 44.35
N LEU A 120 -34.87 7.89 44.55
CA LEU A 120 -34.64 6.70 43.74
C LEU A 120 -34.99 6.94 42.26
N LEU A 121 -36.13 7.57 41.98
CA LEU A 121 -36.56 7.86 40.60
C LEU A 121 -35.58 8.79 39.87
N VAL A 122 -35.14 9.87 40.53
CA VAL A 122 -34.15 10.80 39.95
C VAL A 122 -32.80 10.10 39.76
N HIS A 123 -32.38 9.27 40.71
CA HIS A 123 -31.15 8.48 40.56
C HIS A 123 -31.22 7.53 39.37
N LEU A 124 -32.34 6.82 39.16
CA LEU A 124 -32.52 5.94 38.00
C LEU A 124 -32.48 6.71 36.67
N GLN A 125 -33.04 7.92 36.62
CA GLN A 125 -32.93 8.80 35.45
C GLN A 125 -31.47 9.19 35.17
N LEU A 126 -30.70 9.57 36.20
CA LEU A 126 -29.27 9.89 36.07
C LEU A 126 -28.44 8.67 35.62
N VAL A 127 -28.76 7.47 36.10
CA VAL A 127 -28.12 6.22 35.63
C VAL A 127 -28.41 5.99 34.14
N ALA A 128 -29.64 6.19 33.68
CA ALA A 128 -29.99 6.07 32.26
C ALA A 128 -29.25 7.10 31.38
N VAL A 129 -29.13 8.34 31.85
CA VAL A 129 -28.33 9.40 31.20
C VAL A 129 -26.86 8.97 31.09
N SER A 130 -26.28 8.45 32.18
CA SER A 130 -24.91 7.94 32.23
C SER A 130 -24.65 6.79 31.24
N ALA A 131 -25.59 5.83 31.16
CA ALA A 131 -25.47 4.68 30.28
C ALA A 131 -25.53 5.09 28.79
N ASN A 132 -26.48 5.96 28.43
CA ASN A 132 -26.60 6.48 27.06
C ASN A 132 -25.37 7.27 26.63
N TYR A 133 -24.86 8.12 27.51
CA TYR A 133 -23.64 8.88 27.27
C TYR A 133 -22.42 7.95 27.13
N SER A 134 -22.29 6.94 28.00
CA SER A 134 -21.22 5.94 27.91
C SER A 134 -21.24 5.17 26.59
N GLY A 135 -22.43 4.85 26.07
CA GLY A 135 -22.58 4.24 24.74
C GLY A 135 -22.01 5.13 23.63
N ARG A 136 -22.31 6.44 23.65
CA ARG A 136 -21.79 7.41 22.68
C ARG A 136 -20.27 7.52 22.74
N LEU A 137 -19.68 7.57 23.93
CA LEU A 137 -18.21 7.65 24.09
C LEU A 137 -17.49 6.43 23.50
N LYS A 138 -18.06 5.23 23.61
CA LYS A 138 -17.51 4.01 22.99
C LYS A 138 -17.52 4.08 21.46
N THR A 139 -18.61 4.56 20.86
CA THR A 139 -18.69 4.76 19.41
C THR A 139 -17.65 5.77 18.93
N ILE A 140 -17.45 6.87 19.67
CA ILE A 140 -16.43 7.87 19.36
C ILE A 140 -15.01 7.26 19.47
N ALA A 141 -14.77 6.40 20.46
CA ALA A 141 -13.49 5.71 20.62
C ALA A 141 -13.19 4.77 19.45
N ALA A 142 -14.14 3.96 19.01
CA ALA A 142 -13.98 3.08 17.85
C ALA A 142 -13.70 3.86 16.56
N PHE A 143 -14.41 4.99 16.36
CA PHE A 143 -14.14 5.88 15.24
C PHE A 143 -12.71 6.45 15.27
N ALA A 144 -12.16 6.74 16.44
CA ALA A 144 -10.82 7.32 16.55
C ALA A 144 -9.70 6.35 16.14
N SER A 145 -9.83 5.03 16.32
CA SER A 145 -8.73 4.06 16.20
C SER A 145 -8.34 3.65 14.77
N GLY A 146 -9.26 3.54 13.80
CA GLY A 146 -8.95 3.03 12.44
C GLY A 146 -8.56 1.53 12.38
N GLU A 147 -8.80 0.85 11.24
CA GLU A 147 -8.69 -0.62 11.09
C GLU A 147 -7.25 -1.22 11.04
N LYS A 148 -7.13 -2.52 11.35
CA LYS A 148 -5.94 -3.40 11.34
C LYS A 148 -6.34 -4.81 10.84
N ILE A 149 -5.37 -5.67 10.44
CA ILE A 149 -5.61 -7.13 10.25
C ILE A 149 -6.20 -7.69 11.54
N ASP A 150 -7.42 -8.19 11.45
CA ASP A 150 -8.14 -8.69 12.59
C ASP A 150 -7.73 -10.14 12.91
N ARG A 151 -6.66 -10.28 13.70
CA ARG A 151 -6.17 -11.58 14.17
C ARG A 151 -7.19 -12.32 15.05
N SER A 152 -8.28 -11.67 15.49
CA SER A 152 -9.30 -12.32 16.30
C SER A 152 -10.25 -13.20 15.48
N GLU A 153 -10.21 -13.09 14.15
CA GLU A 153 -11.01 -13.90 13.23
C GLU A 153 -10.27 -15.14 12.69
N LEU A 154 -8.97 -15.28 12.97
CA LEU A 154 -8.15 -16.41 12.51
C LEU A 154 -8.13 -17.57 13.51
N ASP A 155 -8.19 -18.81 13.01
CA ASP A 155 -8.01 -20.01 13.82
C ASP A 155 -6.53 -20.22 14.25
N ALA A 156 -6.30 -21.21 15.12
CA ALA A 156 -4.98 -21.45 15.69
C ALA A 156 -3.93 -21.96 14.69
N GLU A 157 -4.34 -22.72 13.66
CA GLU A 157 -3.45 -23.26 12.64
C GLU A 157 -3.05 -22.17 11.66
N THR A 158 -4.01 -21.34 11.23
CA THR A 158 -3.78 -20.15 10.41
C THR A 158 -2.87 -19.14 11.11
N LEU A 159 -3.01 -18.95 12.42
CA LEU A 159 -2.11 -18.12 13.22
C LEU A 159 -0.67 -18.67 13.29
N LYS A 160 -0.50 -20.00 13.40
CA LYS A 160 0.83 -20.64 13.37
C LYS A 160 1.47 -20.48 11.99
N TRP A 161 0.68 -20.68 10.94
CA TRP A 161 1.11 -20.51 9.55
C TRP A 161 1.60 -19.08 9.27
N LEU A 162 0.83 -18.07 9.71
CA LEU A 162 1.23 -16.66 9.65
C LEU A 162 2.52 -16.38 10.42
N ALA A 163 2.67 -16.93 11.62
CA ALA A 163 3.87 -16.72 12.43
C ALA A 163 5.11 -17.30 11.75
N ASN A 164 5.05 -18.55 11.28
CA ASN A 164 6.15 -19.21 10.58
C ASN A 164 6.59 -18.43 9.33
N GLY A 165 5.63 -17.98 8.52
CA GLY A 165 5.90 -17.19 7.33
C GLY A 165 6.55 -15.83 7.63
N MET A 166 6.09 -15.15 8.69
CA MET A 166 6.67 -13.88 9.13
C MET A 166 8.09 -14.03 9.68
N ASP A 167 8.38 -15.12 10.40
CA ASP A 167 9.73 -15.40 10.91
C ASP A 167 10.73 -15.62 9.75
N LYS A 168 10.37 -16.43 8.76
CA LYS A 168 11.19 -16.62 7.54
C LYS A 168 11.39 -15.33 6.76
N THR A 169 10.35 -14.50 6.69
CA THR A 169 10.44 -13.19 6.03
C THR A 169 11.39 -12.25 6.77
N ALA A 170 11.42 -12.30 8.10
CA ALA A 170 12.37 -11.52 8.89
C ALA A 170 13.83 -11.97 8.64
N GLU A 171 14.08 -13.28 8.61
CA GLU A 171 15.40 -13.85 8.26
C GLU A 171 15.87 -13.41 6.87
N TRP A 172 14.96 -13.45 5.89
CA TRP A 172 15.25 -13.00 4.53
C TRP A 172 15.60 -11.51 4.45
N LEU A 173 14.85 -10.65 5.14
CA LEU A 173 15.14 -9.20 5.19
C LEU A 173 16.49 -8.89 5.85
N GLU A 174 16.93 -9.71 6.81
CA GLU A 174 18.25 -9.57 7.41
C GLU A 174 19.39 -9.94 6.44
N ALA A 175 19.17 -10.98 5.62
CA ALA A 175 20.11 -11.41 4.58
C ALA A 175 20.15 -10.43 3.39
N HIS A 176 19.04 -9.75 3.09
CA HIS A 176 18.82 -8.95 1.90
C HIS A 176 18.58 -7.48 2.25
N LYS A 177 19.65 -6.75 2.59
CA LYS A 177 19.55 -5.41 3.20
C LYS A 177 18.97 -4.30 2.32
N GLY A 178 18.90 -4.47 1.00
CA GLY A 178 18.22 -3.54 0.11
C GLY A 178 16.79 -4.00 -0.27
N SER A 179 16.29 -5.05 0.38
CA SER A 179 14.90 -5.48 0.29
C SER A 179 14.03 -4.98 1.45
N SER A 180 12.73 -4.88 1.21
CA SER A 180 11.71 -4.48 2.19
C SER A 180 10.38 -5.19 1.95
N LEU A 181 9.47 -5.06 2.91
CA LEU A 181 8.06 -5.45 2.70
C LEU A 181 7.35 -4.38 1.85
N GLY A 182 6.56 -4.85 0.90
CA GLY A 182 5.57 -4.05 0.18
C GLY A 182 4.18 -4.10 0.85
N PRO A 183 3.13 -3.67 0.14
CA PRO A 183 1.75 -3.77 0.60
C PRO A 183 1.32 -5.20 0.95
N LEU A 184 0.26 -5.31 1.73
CA LEU A 184 -0.43 -6.58 1.95
C LEU A 184 -0.97 -7.09 0.61
N ILE A 185 -0.87 -8.39 0.37
CA ILE A 185 -1.51 -9.04 -0.76
C ILE A 185 -3.02 -9.16 -0.41
N PRO A 186 -3.93 -8.55 -1.19
CA PRO A 186 -5.36 -8.60 -0.90
C PRO A 186 -5.93 -10.01 -1.09
N ASN A 187 -7.06 -10.24 -0.42
CA ASN A 187 -7.96 -11.39 -0.62
C ASN A 187 -7.37 -12.76 -0.29
N LEU A 188 -6.30 -12.80 0.50
CA LEU A 188 -5.68 -14.03 0.99
C LEU A 188 -6.43 -14.60 2.19
N GLY A 189 -6.50 -15.93 2.25
CA GLY A 189 -6.96 -16.64 3.44
C GLY A 189 -6.10 -16.38 4.66
N LEU A 190 -4.78 -16.29 4.46
CA LEU A 190 -3.80 -15.91 5.50
C LEU A 190 -4.07 -14.52 6.12
N THR A 191 -4.83 -13.67 5.43
CA THR A 191 -5.22 -12.34 5.91
C THR A 191 -6.63 -12.28 6.50
N GLY A 192 -7.34 -13.41 6.52
CA GLY A 192 -8.71 -13.54 7.04
C GLY A 192 -9.81 -13.35 6.00
N ASP A 193 -9.47 -13.20 4.71
CA ASP A 193 -10.50 -13.15 3.66
C ASP A 193 -11.02 -14.56 3.37
N THR A 194 -12.32 -14.75 3.58
CA THR A 194 -13.03 -16.03 3.36
C THR A 194 -13.05 -16.53 1.91
N ARG A 195 -12.68 -15.68 0.93
CA ARG A 195 -12.54 -16.08 -0.48
C ARG A 195 -11.23 -16.81 -0.72
N GLY A 196 -10.20 -16.59 0.10
CA GLY A 196 -8.96 -17.37 0.05
C GLY A 196 -8.23 -17.33 -1.29
N LEU A 197 -8.33 -16.23 -2.04
CA LEU A 197 -7.91 -16.16 -3.44
C LEU A 197 -6.41 -16.36 -3.61
N THR A 198 -6.02 -16.88 -4.77
CA THR A 198 -4.64 -17.14 -5.17
C THR A 198 -4.15 -16.02 -6.11
N PRO A 199 -3.27 -15.12 -5.64
CA PRO A 199 -2.75 -14.01 -6.46
C PRO A 199 -1.76 -14.51 -7.50
N GLN A 200 -1.77 -13.93 -8.70
CA GLN A 200 -0.90 -14.38 -9.78
C GLN A 200 -0.28 -13.21 -10.55
N GLY A 201 -1.08 -12.42 -11.26
CA GLY A 201 -0.56 -11.30 -12.04
C GLY A 201 -0.34 -10.05 -11.21
N LEU A 202 0.72 -9.31 -11.56
CA LEU A 202 1.04 -8.01 -10.97
C LEU A 202 1.32 -6.98 -12.06
N GLY A 203 0.76 -5.78 -11.92
CA GLY A 203 0.87 -4.69 -12.90
C GLY A 203 0.80 -3.32 -12.23
N LEU A 204 1.01 -2.25 -13.00
CA LEU A 204 0.90 -0.87 -12.52
C LEU A 204 -0.04 -0.08 -13.43
N ASP A 205 -0.98 0.67 -12.86
CA ASP A 205 -1.69 1.71 -13.61
C ASP A 205 -0.80 2.96 -13.70
N PRO A 206 -0.33 3.36 -14.89
CA PRO A 206 0.57 4.49 -15.03
C PRO A 206 -0.08 5.85 -14.70
N LYS A 207 -1.42 5.93 -14.64
CA LYS A 207 -2.12 7.20 -14.32
C LYS A 207 -2.20 7.47 -12.82
N THR A 208 -2.56 6.46 -12.04
CA THR A 208 -2.74 6.59 -10.59
C THR A 208 -1.52 6.13 -9.79
N GLY A 209 -0.67 5.29 -10.38
CA GLY A 209 0.40 4.60 -9.67
C GLY A 209 -0.10 3.45 -8.81
N PHE A 210 -1.35 3.01 -8.95
CA PHE A 210 -1.88 1.87 -8.21
C PHE A 210 -1.30 0.57 -8.74
N ILE A 211 -0.98 -0.33 -7.81
CA ILE A 211 -0.58 -1.70 -8.12
C ILE A 211 -1.85 -2.47 -8.48
N MET A 212 -1.88 -3.08 -9.64
CA MET A 212 -2.95 -4.00 -10.06
C MET A 212 -2.54 -5.42 -9.74
N GLN A 213 -3.43 -6.18 -9.13
CA GLN A 213 -3.22 -7.60 -8.86
C GLN A 213 -4.40 -8.41 -9.33
N THR A 214 -4.14 -9.46 -10.10
CA THR A 214 -5.13 -10.47 -10.44
C THR A 214 -5.01 -11.66 -9.52
N SER A 215 -6.15 -12.18 -9.08
CA SER A 215 -6.23 -13.39 -8.25
C SER A 215 -7.33 -14.32 -8.75
N TYR A 216 -7.18 -15.63 -8.55
CA TYR A 216 -8.19 -16.63 -8.92
C TYR A 216 -8.62 -17.49 -7.72
N SER A 217 -9.77 -18.15 -7.84
CA SER A 217 -10.29 -19.07 -6.82
C SER A 217 -9.90 -20.52 -7.13
N LYS A 218 -9.44 -21.27 -6.11
CA LYS A 218 -9.17 -22.71 -6.24
C LYS A 218 -10.45 -23.54 -6.50
N ASP A 219 -11.60 -23.03 -6.07
CA ASP A 219 -12.89 -23.71 -6.18
C ASP A 219 -13.60 -23.39 -7.51
N GLY A 220 -12.91 -22.69 -8.42
CA GLY A 220 -13.49 -22.10 -9.62
C GLY A 220 -14.27 -20.81 -9.33
N GLY A 221 -14.58 -20.07 -10.39
CA GLY A 221 -15.24 -18.77 -10.30
C GLY A 221 -14.59 -17.74 -11.22
N ASN A 222 -15.01 -16.49 -11.08
CA ASN A 222 -14.38 -15.39 -11.79
C ASN A 222 -13.05 -15.04 -11.16
N SER A 223 -12.04 -14.72 -11.98
CA SER A 223 -10.83 -14.07 -11.49
C SER A 223 -11.18 -12.68 -10.99
N VAL A 224 -10.45 -12.19 -10.01
CA VAL A 224 -10.63 -10.88 -9.40
C VAL A 224 -9.46 -9.98 -9.78
N LEU A 225 -9.73 -8.71 -10.04
CA LEU A 225 -8.73 -7.66 -10.11
C LEU A 225 -8.87 -6.73 -8.92
N SER A 226 -7.81 -6.68 -8.11
CA SER A 226 -7.63 -5.71 -7.04
C SER A 226 -6.72 -4.58 -7.52
N MET A 227 -6.98 -3.36 -7.06
CA MET A 227 -6.00 -2.27 -7.14
C MET A 227 -5.61 -1.82 -5.74
N ILE A 228 -4.32 -1.67 -5.51
CA ILE A 228 -3.72 -1.31 -4.22
C ILE A 228 -3.04 0.04 -4.38
N ASP A 229 -3.35 0.99 -3.51
CA ASP A 229 -2.58 2.22 -3.37
C ASP A 229 -1.28 1.89 -2.64
N PRO A 230 -0.11 1.89 -3.31
CA PRO A 230 1.15 1.44 -2.73
C PRO A 230 1.59 2.27 -1.53
N ALA A 231 1.12 3.52 -1.42
CA ALA A 231 1.52 4.43 -0.36
C ALA A 231 0.69 4.29 0.91
N THR A 232 -0.57 3.83 0.80
CA THR A 232 -1.38 3.49 1.98
C THR A 232 -1.41 2.00 2.28
N GLY A 233 -1.01 1.17 1.30
CA GLY A 233 -1.12 -0.28 1.34
C GLY A 233 -2.57 -0.78 1.31
N LYS A 234 -3.53 0.09 0.97
CA LYS A 234 -4.95 -0.24 0.95
C LYS A 234 -5.40 -0.69 -0.41
N GLU A 235 -6.23 -1.72 -0.42
CA GLU A 235 -7.07 -2.03 -1.57
C GLU A 235 -8.08 -0.90 -1.76
N VAL A 236 -8.13 -0.36 -2.99
CA VAL A 236 -9.01 0.74 -3.40
C VAL A 236 -10.03 0.31 -4.46
N VAL A 237 -9.77 -0.82 -5.12
CA VAL A 237 -10.64 -1.45 -6.11
C VAL A 237 -10.59 -2.96 -5.89
N ASP A 238 -11.73 -3.63 -6.00
CA ASP A 238 -11.92 -5.09 -5.95
C ASP A 238 -13.09 -5.43 -6.89
N VAL A 239 -12.82 -6.08 -8.02
CA VAL A 239 -13.84 -6.39 -9.04
C VAL A 239 -13.67 -7.80 -9.61
N GLU A 240 -14.76 -8.50 -9.90
CA GLU A 240 -14.70 -9.73 -10.69
C GLU A 240 -14.53 -9.41 -12.17
N LEU A 241 -13.66 -10.16 -12.83
CA LEU A 241 -13.40 -10.08 -14.26
C LEU A 241 -14.37 -10.97 -15.04
N GLY A 242 -14.96 -10.40 -16.08
CA GLY A 242 -15.85 -11.10 -17.00
C GLY A 242 -15.15 -11.73 -18.21
N GLY A 243 -15.91 -12.54 -18.95
CA GLY A 243 -15.51 -13.12 -20.24
C GLY A 243 -16.16 -12.38 -21.43
N TYR A 244 -15.97 -12.89 -22.65
CA TYR A 244 -16.55 -12.29 -23.86
C TYR A 244 -17.29 -13.34 -24.70
N GLY A 245 -18.60 -13.16 -24.89
CA GLY A 245 -19.43 -14.11 -25.63
C GLY A 245 -19.36 -15.50 -25.00
N ASP A 246 -18.89 -16.50 -25.75
CA ASP A 246 -18.70 -17.87 -25.28
C ASP A 246 -17.32 -18.11 -24.63
N ILE A 247 -16.42 -17.13 -24.68
CA ILE A 247 -15.10 -17.20 -24.04
C ILE A 247 -15.29 -16.85 -22.57
N LYS A 248 -14.93 -17.79 -21.68
CA LYS A 248 -15.05 -17.62 -20.24
C LYS A 248 -14.14 -16.49 -19.73
N THR A 249 -14.40 -16.05 -18.49
CA THR A 249 -13.50 -15.21 -17.70
C THR A 249 -12.04 -15.68 -17.79
N PRO A 250 -11.05 -14.79 -17.65
CA PRO A 250 -9.67 -15.16 -17.36
C PRO A 250 -9.62 -16.23 -16.25
N ASP A 251 -8.82 -17.27 -16.49
CA ASP A 251 -8.55 -18.39 -15.59
C ASP A 251 -7.04 -18.60 -15.61
N HIS A 252 -6.42 -18.70 -14.43
CA HIS A 252 -4.97 -18.49 -14.28
C HIS A 252 -4.52 -17.18 -14.92
N ALA A 253 -5.01 -16.08 -14.35
CA ALA A 253 -4.80 -14.72 -14.83
C ALA A 253 -3.39 -14.18 -14.52
N GLY A 254 -2.35 -14.82 -15.02
CA GLY A 254 -0.97 -14.59 -14.56
C GLY A 254 -0.29 -13.31 -15.03
N GLY A 255 -0.87 -12.58 -15.98
CA GLY A 255 -0.35 -11.29 -16.43
C GLY A 255 -1.39 -10.18 -16.34
N VAL A 256 -0.98 -9.01 -15.85
CA VAL A 256 -1.81 -7.80 -15.86
C VAL A 256 -0.97 -6.57 -16.16
N ALA A 257 -1.42 -5.74 -17.10
CA ALA A 257 -0.73 -4.52 -17.51
C ALA A 257 -1.72 -3.41 -17.85
N SER A 258 -1.31 -2.15 -17.83
CA SER A 258 -2.15 -1.03 -18.28
C SER A 258 -1.34 0.03 -19.01
N ASP A 259 -1.96 0.64 -20.02
CA ASP A 259 -1.49 1.88 -20.66
C ASP A 259 -2.19 3.13 -20.09
N GLY A 260 -2.95 2.94 -19.01
CA GLY A 260 -3.78 3.94 -18.33
C GLY A 260 -5.15 4.16 -18.96
N LYS A 261 -5.38 3.74 -20.21
CA LYS A 261 -6.72 3.76 -20.84
C LYS A 261 -7.36 2.39 -20.74
N TYR A 262 -6.59 1.36 -21.02
CA TYR A 262 -7.00 -0.03 -21.01
C TYR A 262 -6.15 -0.81 -20.01
N THR A 263 -6.78 -1.82 -19.43
CA THR A 263 -6.11 -2.84 -18.61
C THR A 263 -6.21 -4.16 -19.34
N TYR A 264 -5.08 -4.85 -19.46
CA TYR A 264 -4.93 -6.08 -20.20
C TYR A 264 -4.66 -7.20 -19.21
N VAL A 265 -5.46 -8.26 -19.25
CA VAL A 265 -5.30 -9.43 -18.38
C VAL A 265 -5.04 -10.64 -19.27
N THR A 266 -3.91 -11.31 -19.04
CA THR A 266 -3.56 -12.53 -19.76
C THR A 266 -4.09 -13.75 -19.02
N SER A 267 -4.52 -14.76 -19.77
CA SER A 267 -5.05 -16.03 -19.27
C SER A 267 -4.31 -17.18 -19.95
N SER A 268 -3.70 -18.07 -19.16
CA SER A 268 -3.00 -19.25 -19.67
C SER A 268 -3.93 -20.44 -19.96
N GLY A 269 -5.24 -20.21 -20.07
CA GLY A 269 -6.22 -21.23 -20.45
C GLY A 269 -5.96 -21.85 -21.83
N ASN A 270 -6.80 -22.78 -22.25
CA ASN A 270 -6.70 -23.45 -23.56
C ASN A 270 -7.94 -23.16 -24.45
N PRO A 271 -7.85 -22.26 -25.45
CA PRO A 271 -6.66 -21.50 -25.84
C PRO A 271 -6.35 -20.34 -24.88
N SER A 272 -5.12 -19.82 -24.95
CA SER A 272 -4.65 -18.73 -24.10
C SER A 272 -5.05 -17.38 -24.70
N HIS A 273 -5.30 -16.37 -23.87
CA HIS A 273 -5.88 -15.09 -24.33
C HIS A 273 -5.35 -13.86 -23.61
N VAL A 274 -5.49 -12.70 -24.25
CA VAL A 274 -5.46 -11.36 -23.63
C VAL A 274 -6.85 -10.77 -23.64
N PHE A 275 -7.38 -10.47 -22.46
CA PHE A 275 -8.63 -9.75 -22.27
C PHE A 275 -8.34 -8.27 -22.08
N THR A 276 -9.07 -7.42 -22.81
CA THR A 276 -8.92 -5.95 -22.72
C THR A 276 -10.13 -5.36 -22.02
N TYR A 277 -9.90 -4.63 -20.93
CA TYR A 277 -10.90 -3.91 -20.15
C TYR A 277 -10.64 -2.40 -20.25
N LEU A 278 -11.70 -1.60 -20.11
CA LEU A 278 -11.53 -0.16 -19.88
C LEU A 278 -11.09 0.06 -18.44
N THR A 279 -9.96 0.74 -18.24
CA THR A 279 -9.46 1.03 -16.90
C THR A 279 -10.44 1.89 -16.10
N SER A 280 -11.20 2.77 -16.76
CA SER A 280 -12.28 3.54 -16.12
C SER A 280 -13.35 2.66 -15.52
N ASP A 281 -13.74 1.59 -16.21
CA ASP A 281 -14.86 0.73 -15.79
C ASP A 281 -14.43 -0.15 -14.60
N LEU A 282 -13.16 -0.56 -14.58
CA LEU A 282 -12.55 -1.22 -13.43
C LEU A 282 -12.48 -0.27 -12.22
N MET A 283 -12.09 1.00 -12.45
CA MET A 283 -11.92 2.02 -11.40
C MET A 283 -13.23 2.54 -10.82
N ASP A 284 -14.26 2.69 -11.64
CA ASP A 284 -15.61 3.08 -11.19
C ASP A 284 -16.20 2.02 -10.24
N GLY A 285 -15.66 0.80 -10.31
CA GLY A 285 -15.96 -0.30 -9.42
C GLY A 285 -17.30 -0.96 -9.72
N GLY A 286 -17.54 -2.08 -9.05
CA GLY A 286 -18.71 -2.92 -9.27
C GLY A 286 -18.37 -4.36 -8.96
N LYS A 287 -19.38 -5.22 -8.92
CA LYS A 287 -19.13 -6.65 -8.67
C LYS A 287 -18.43 -7.33 -9.84
N HIS A 288 -18.66 -6.86 -11.07
CA HIS A 288 -18.31 -7.57 -12.29
C HIS A 288 -18.05 -6.59 -13.44
N VAL A 289 -16.99 -6.78 -14.21
CA VAL A 289 -16.64 -5.95 -15.38
C VAL A 289 -16.30 -6.84 -16.58
N ASP A 290 -16.98 -6.61 -17.72
CA ASP A 290 -16.74 -7.35 -18.96
C ASP A 290 -15.66 -6.67 -19.83
N PRO A 291 -14.90 -7.45 -20.63
CA PRO A 291 -13.96 -6.92 -21.61
C PRO A 291 -14.68 -6.15 -22.72
N ILE A 292 -14.00 -5.17 -23.31
CA ILE A 292 -14.58 -4.25 -24.31
C ILE A 292 -14.73 -4.84 -25.71
N GLY A 293 -14.22 -6.05 -25.93
CA GLY A 293 -14.17 -6.68 -27.24
C GLY A 293 -13.67 -8.12 -27.17
N PRO A 294 -13.60 -8.80 -28.33
CA PRO A 294 -13.10 -10.16 -28.41
C PRO A 294 -11.63 -10.21 -27.92
N PRO A 295 -11.30 -11.14 -27.00
CA PRO A 295 -9.93 -11.34 -26.52
C PRO A 295 -8.98 -11.68 -27.67
N THR A 296 -7.73 -11.25 -27.55
CA THR A 296 -6.68 -11.66 -28.50
C THR A 296 -6.21 -13.06 -28.15
N GLU A 297 -6.30 -14.01 -29.08
CA GLU A 297 -5.78 -15.36 -28.90
C GLU A 297 -4.24 -15.35 -28.91
N LEU A 298 -3.64 -16.11 -28.00
CA LEU A 298 -2.21 -16.24 -27.82
C LEU A 298 -1.75 -17.67 -28.16
N PRO A 299 -0.45 -17.88 -28.48
CA PRO A 299 0.14 -19.21 -28.53
C PRO A 299 -0.20 -20.03 -27.28
N ALA A 300 -0.28 -21.35 -27.42
CA ALA A 300 -0.62 -22.22 -26.29
C ALA A 300 0.32 -22.00 -25.09
N GLY A 301 -0.27 -21.74 -23.93
CA GLY A 301 0.45 -21.47 -22.68
C GLY A 301 1.03 -20.06 -22.59
N ALA A 302 0.99 -19.25 -23.66
CA ALA A 302 1.39 -17.86 -23.61
C ALA A 302 0.27 -17.06 -22.94
N GLY A 303 0.56 -16.52 -21.77
CA GLY A 303 -0.43 -15.91 -20.88
C GLY A 303 -0.19 -16.21 -19.40
N ALA A 304 0.87 -16.96 -19.09
CA ALA A 304 1.34 -17.20 -17.72
C ALA A 304 1.81 -15.90 -17.04
N TYR A 305 2.28 -14.92 -17.82
CA TYR A 305 2.63 -13.60 -17.35
C TYR A 305 2.62 -12.58 -18.50
N GLY A 306 2.60 -11.30 -18.15
CA GLY A 306 2.74 -10.24 -19.15
C GLY A 306 2.90 -8.84 -18.57
N THR A 307 3.42 -7.93 -19.40
CA THR A 307 3.65 -6.52 -19.05
C THR A 307 3.59 -5.63 -20.30
N ILE A 308 3.60 -4.31 -20.12
CA ILE A 308 3.70 -3.34 -21.21
C ILE A 308 4.96 -2.49 -21.06
N LYS A 309 5.68 -2.33 -22.18
CA LYS A 309 6.83 -1.42 -22.28
C LYS A 309 6.88 -0.82 -23.67
N ASP A 310 7.10 0.49 -23.74
CA ASP A 310 7.22 1.27 -24.98
C ASP A 310 6.03 1.07 -25.94
N GLY A 311 4.82 0.91 -25.38
CA GLY A 311 3.59 0.70 -26.13
C GLY A 311 3.39 -0.72 -26.67
N ASN A 312 4.30 -1.65 -26.40
CA ASN A 312 4.18 -3.05 -26.78
C ASN A 312 3.76 -3.91 -25.60
N LEU A 313 2.93 -4.91 -25.85
CA LEU A 313 2.57 -5.95 -24.89
C LEU A 313 3.57 -7.10 -24.99
N TYR A 314 4.08 -7.53 -23.85
CA TYR A 314 4.94 -8.69 -23.72
C TYR A 314 4.19 -9.77 -22.94
N VAL A 315 4.09 -10.98 -23.48
CA VAL A 315 3.40 -12.12 -22.82
C VAL A 315 4.25 -13.37 -22.93
N GLY A 316 4.28 -14.17 -21.88
CA GLY A 316 5.14 -15.34 -21.85
C GLY A 316 4.51 -16.65 -21.39
N THR A 317 5.26 -17.72 -21.57
CA THR A 317 4.86 -19.10 -21.25
C THR A 317 5.51 -19.58 -19.96
N HIS A 318 4.81 -20.46 -19.25
CA HIS A 318 5.37 -21.24 -18.15
C HIS A 318 5.78 -22.63 -18.66
N ASN A 319 7.06 -22.99 -18.52
CA ASN A 319 7.57 -24.35 -18.75
C ASN A 319 8.18 -24.88 -17.45
N GLY A 320 7.96 -26.17 -17.14
CA GLY A 320 8.46 -26.77 -15.89
C GLY A 320 9.99 -26.90 -15.86
N ASP A 321 10.60 -26.78 -14.67
CA ASP A 321 12.06 -26.94 -14.49
C ASP A 321 12.47 -28.41 -14.57
N ILE A 322 13.56 -28.67 -15.28
CA ILE A 322 14.18 -29.98 -15.46
C ILE A 322 15.49 -30.18 -14.67
N GLY A 323 15.87 -29.22 -13.82
CA GLY A 323 16.95 -29.38 -12.84
C GLY A 323 18.11 -28.38 -12.91
N GLY A 324 17.97 -27.28 -13.67
CA GLY A 324 19.00 -26.24 -13.84
C GLY A 324 18.84 -25.04 -12.90
N GLY A 325 17.68 -24.89 -12.27
CA GLY A 325 17.37 -23.74 -11.43
C GLY A 325 17.22 -22.41 -12.20
N GLY A 326 17.06 -22.48 -13.53
CA GLY A 326 16.63 -21.36 -14.37
C GLY A 326 17.64 -20.25 -14.66
N ASN A 327 18.79 -20.21 -13.98
CA ASN A 327 19.83 -19.19 -14.21
C ASN A 327 20.77 -19.54 -15.37
N GLN A 328 20.61 -20.71 -15.97
CA GLN A 328 21.33 -21.15 -17.16
C GLN A 328 20.31 -21.48 -18.25
N TYR A 329 20.78 -21.51 -19.49
CA TYR A 329 19.98 -21.98 -20.60
C TYR A 329 19.85 -23.51 -20.52
N ASP A 330 18.62 -23.98 -20.31
CA ASP A 330 18.36 -25.41 -20.10
C ASP A 330 17.98 -26.12 -21.40
N GLY A 331 17.72 -25.37 -22.48
CA GLY A 331 17.38 -25.90 -23.80
C GLY A 331 16.09 -25.29 -24.34
N ALA A 332 15.88 -25.37 -25.66
CA ALA A 332 14.74 -24.69 -26.31
C ALA A 332 13.37 -25.29 -25.96
N ASP A 333 13.35 -26.54 -25.51
CA ASP A 333 12.14 -27.25 -25.09
C ASP A 333 11.85 -27.08 -23.58
N ASP A 334 12.85 -26.63 -22.82
CA ASP A 334 12.81 -26.53 -21.35
C ASP A 334 12.66 -25.08 -20.88
N ASP A 335 13.23 -24.12 -21.62
CA ASP A 335 13.03 -22.69 -21.40
C ASP A 335 11.63 -22.23 -21.82
N GLY A 336 11.12 -21.19 -21.14
CA GLY A 336 9.91 -20.49 -21.55
C GLY A 336 10.13 -19.56 -22.75
N LYS A 337 9.05 -18.99 -23.29
CA LYS A 337 9.07 -18.07 -24.42
C LYS A 337 8.37 -16.77 -24.06
N LEU A 338 8.96 -15.64 -24.42
CA LEU A 338 8.35 -14.32 -24.35
C LEU A 338 8.04 -13.85 -25.77
N TYR A 339 6.80 -13.42 -25.98
CA TYR A 339 6.30 -12.88 -27.24
C TYR A 339 6.05 -11.39 -27.10
N ARG A 340 6.24 -10.65 -28.19
CA ARG A 340 5.94 -9.21 -28.29
C ARG A 340 4.74 -8.97 -29.22
N TYR A 341 3.87 -8.06 -28.83
CA TYR A 341 2.69 -7.66 -29.59
C TYR A 341 2.60 -6.14 -29.71
N THR A 342 2.18 -5.68 -30.89
CA THR A 342 1.90 -4.28 -31.17
C THR A 342 0.39 -4.02 -31.13
N PRO A 343 -0.06 -2.84 -30.68
CA PRO A 343 -1.48 -2.52 -30.61
C PRO A 343 -2.09 -2.44 -32.01
N ASP A 344 -3.30 -2.97 -32.20
CA ASP A 344 -4.03 -2.88 -33.46
C ASP A 344 -4.79 -1.55 -33.65
N GLY A 345 -4.79 -0.69 -32.63
CA GLY A 345 -5.48 0.61 -32.61
C GLY A 345 -6.95 0.55 -32.17
N HIS A 346 -7.49 -0.65 -31.89
CA HIS A 346 -8.88 -0.91 -31.54
C HIS A 346 -9.05 -1.65 -30.20
N GLY A 347 -7.96 -1.82 -29.44
CA GLY A 347 -7.95 -2.51 -28.15
C GLY A 347 -7.54 -3.98 -28.24
N GLY A 348 -7.18 -4.46 -29.43
CA GLY A 348 -6.58 -5.76 -29.66
C GLY A 348 -5.08 -5.67 -29.96
N TRP A 349 -4.47 -6.84 -30.18
CA TRP A 349 -3.03 -6.99 -30.30
C TRP A 349 -2.67 -7.83 -31.52
N THR A 350 -1.60 -7.45 -32.22
CA THR A 350 -1.01 -8.23 -33.33
C THR A 350 0.39 -8.66 -32.95
N GLN A 351 0.68 -9.95 -33.09
CA GLN A 351 2.01 -10.49 -32.75
C GLN A 351 3.07 -9.90 -33.67
N ASP A 352 4.18 -9.46 -33.09
CA ASP A 352 5.36 -9.05 -33.81
C ASP A 352 6.24 -10.26 -34.15
N THR A 353 6.11 -10.75 -35.37
CA THR A 353 6.88 -11.89 -35.87
C THR A 353 8.36 -11.57 -36.14
N SER A 354 8.76 -10.31 -36.10
CA SER A 354 10.16 -9.90 -36.26
C SER A 354 10.95 -9.94 -34.94
N PHE A 355 10.27 -10.03 -33.81
CA PHE A 355 10.88 -10.09 -32.48
C PHE A 355 11.80 -11.31 -32.31
N GLY A 356 12.87 -11.17 -31.54
CA GLY A 356 13.89 -12.21 -31.33
C GLY A 356 14.69 -12.51 -32.60
N GLY A 357 14.99 -11.50 -33.41
CA GLY A 357 15.71 -11.68 -34.68
C GLY A 357 14.91 -12.47 -35.72
N GLY A 358 13.57 -12.38 -35.67
CA GLY A 358 12.66 -13.05 -36.62
C GLY A 358 12.17 -14.43 -36.19
N SER A 359 12.47 -14.89 -34.98
CA SER A 359 11.85 -16.08 -34.37
C SER A 359 10.40 -15.84 -33.93
N GLY A 360 10.02 -14.58 -33.72
CA GLY A 360 8.76 -14.15 -33.13
C GLY A 360 8.72 -14.24 -31.60
N TYR A 361 9.82 -14.62 -30.93
CA TYR A 361 9.94 -14.76 -29.48
C TYR A 361 11.39 -14.74 -28.99
N VAL A 362 11.60 -14.44 -27.71
CA VAL A 362 12.88 -14.67 -27.02
C VAL A 362 12.73 -15.74 -25.93
N GLN A 363 13.81 -16.44 -25.60
CA GLN A 363 13.78 -17.44 -24.53
C GLN A 363 13.76 -16.78 -23.15
N THR A 364 13.05 -17.38 -22.20
CA THR A 364 12.96 -16.94 -20.80
C THR A 364 13.36 -18.07 -19.87
N PRO A 365 13.71 -17.76 -18.60
CA PRO A 365 13.93 -18.80 -17.62
C PRO A 365 12.76 -19.79 -17.56
N PRO A 366 13.01 -21.07 -17.27
CA PRO A 366 11.96 -22.01 -16.92
C PRO A 366 11.20 -21.49 -15.69
N GLN A 367 9.93 -21.88 -15.61
CA GLN A 367 9.01 -21.52 -14.53
C GLN A 367 8.84 -20.01 -14.29
N ALA A 368 9.08 -19.19 -15.31
CA ALA A 368 8.81 -17.76 -15.25
C ALA A 368 7.31 -17.48 -15.00
N GLN A 369 7.03 -16.58 -14.07
CA GLN A 369 5.68 -16.16 -13.64
C GLN A 369 5.47 -14.64 -13.73
N GLY A 370 6.50 -13.88 -14.06
CA GLY A 370 6.44 -12.44 -14.13
C GLY A 370 7.61 -11.88 -14.91
N VAL A 371 7.43 -10.68 -15.49
CA VAL A 371 8.47 -10.01 -16.26
C VAL A 371 8.39 -8.49 -16.11
N VAL A 372 9.54 -7.85 -15.93
CA VAL A 372 9.77 -6.43 -16.15
C VAL A 372 10.69 -6.27 -17.36
N VAL A 373 10.33 -5.40 -18.29
CA VAL A 373 11.12 -5.10 -19.48
C VAL A 373 11.78 -3.73 -19.33
N ARG A 374 13.13 -3.69 -19.34
CA ARG A 374 13.95 -2.48 -19.29
C ARG A 374 14.67 -2.30 -20.62
N ASP A 375 15.38 -1.19 -20.80
CA ASP A 375 16.01 -0.87 -22.09
C ASP A 375 17.18 -1.81 -22.42
N GLY A 376 17.94 -2.27 -21.41
CA GLY A 376 19.07 -3.19 -21.57
C GLY A 376 18.83 -4.63 -21.11
N GLU A 377 17.80 -4.87 -20.30
CA GLU A 377 17.55 -6.18 -19.72
C GLU A 377 16.06 -6.51 -19.51
N TYR A 378 15.80 -7.79 -19.34
CA TYR A 378 14.61 -8.34 -18.73
C TYR A 378 14.88 -8.70 -17.28
N VAL A 379 13.90 -8.54 -16.41
CA VAL A 379 13.89 -9.15 -15.08
C VAL A 379 12.72 -10.11 -15.02
N PHE A 380 12.97 -11.37 -14.69
CA PHE A 380 11.94 -12.39 -14.53
C PHE A 380 11.81 -12.80 -13.08
N SER A 381 10.59 -13.10 -12.65
CA SER A 381 10.35 -13.91 -11.45
C SER A 381 10.10 -15.36 -11.83
N THR A 382 10.57 -16.30 -11.01
CA THR A 382 10.35 -17.74 -11.23
C THR A 382 9.83 -18.43 -9.98
N SER A 383 8.78 -19.26 -10.12
CA SER A 383 8.20 -20.05 -9.03
C SER A 383 8.62 -21.51 -9.13
N LEU A 384 9.35 -22.01 -8.13
CA LEU A 384 9.80 -23.40 -8.07
C LEU A 384 8.82 -24.33 -7.32
N GLY A 385 7.65 -23.80 -6.94
CA GLY A 385 6.65 -24.50 -6.14
C GLY A 385 6.76 -24.24 -4.63
N ARG A 386 6.04 -25.05 -3.85
CA ARG A 386 5.81 -24.86 -2.41
C ARG A 386 6.97 -25.25 -1.49
N ASP A 387 7.98 -25.95 -2.02
CA ASP A 387 9.10 -26.50 -1.24
C ASP A 387 10.40 -25.73 -1.47
N LYS A 388 10.39 -24.71 -2.33
CA LYS A 388 11.58 -24.02 -2.81
C LYS A 388 11.36 -22.51 -2.93
N ALA A 389 12.44 -21.76 -2.68
CA ALA A 389 12.47 -20.31 -2.86
C ALA A 389 12.16 -19.91 -4.30
N GLY A 390 11.35 -18.85 -4.45
CA GLY A 390 11.22 -18.15 -5.72
C GLY A 390 12.52 -17.41 -6.07
N ARG A 391 12.61 -16.87 -7.28
CA ARG A 391 13.83 -16.15 -7.73
C ARG A 391 13.50 -14.94 -8.58
N LEU A 392 14.36 -13.92 -8.53
CA LEU A 392 14.50 -12.94 -9.61
C LEU A 392 15.73 -13.28 -10.45
N ILE A 393 15.58 -13.22 -11.77
CA ILE A 393 16.64 -13.50 -12.74
C ILE A 393 16.70 -12.33 -13.71
N THR A 394 17.84 -11.64 -13.74
CA THR A 394 18.14 -10.65 -14.78
C THR A 394 18.62 -11.37 -16.03
N GLN A 395 18.18 -10.91 -17.20
CA GLN A 395 18.56 -11.47 -18.49
C GLN A 395 18.82 -10.35 -19.49
N GLU A 396 19.92 -10.40 -20.22
CA GLU A 396 20.21 -9.44 -21.29
C GLU A 396 19.04 -9.34 -22.29
N ARG A 397 18.71 -8.12 -22.70
CA ARG A 397 17.64 -7.87 -23.67
C ARG A 397 18.13 -8.12 -25.10
N GLN A 398 17.49 -9.07 -25.79
CA GLN A 398 17.81 -9.47 -27.17
C GLN A 398 16.58 -9.38 -28.09
N ASP A 399 16.07 -8.16 -28.31
CA ASP A 399 14.87 -7.97 -29.15
C ASP A 399 15.10 -8.28 -30.63
N ASP A 400 16.32 -8.06 -31.11
CA ASP A 400 16.67 -8.10 -32.54
C ASP A 400 17.57 -9.30 -32.90
N GLU A 401 17.88 -10.15 -31.91
CA GLU A 401 18.72 -11.34 -32.09
C GLU A 401 17.98 -12.59 -31.62
N SER A 402 18.20 -13.71 -32.32
CA SER A 402 17.64 -15.00 -31.91
C SER A 402 18.49 -15.59 -30.78
N GLY A 403 17.88 -15.91 -29.64
CA GLY A 403 18.61 -16.58 -28.58
C GLY A 403 18.01 -16.45 -27.18
N ASN A 404 18.84 -16.80 -26.22
CA ASN A 404 18.65 -16.69 -24.79
C ASN A 404 19.70 -15.69 -24.29
N GLY A 405 19.29 -14.46 -23.99
CA GLY A 405 20.21 -13.45 -23.44
C GLY A 405 20.97 -14.00 -22.22
N ASP A 406 22.17 -13.47 -21.96
CA ASP A 406 22.95 -13.90 -20.81
C ASP A 406 22.18 -13.63 -19.51
N ARG A 407 22.13 -14.64 -18.63
CA ARG A 407 21.40 -14.59 -17.36
C ARG A 407 22.34 -14.28 -16.20
N GLY A 408 21.91 -13.37 -15.34
CA GLY A 408 22.58 -13.03 -14.09
C GLY A 408 22.39 -14.10 -13.01
N PRO A 409 23.05 -13.93 -11.84
CA PRO A 409 22.80 -14.78 -10.68
C PRO A 409 21.37 -14.62 -10.18
N ALA A 410 20.77 -15.70 -9.68
CA ALA A 410 19.47 -15.62 -9.01
C ALA A 410 19.55 -14.80 -7.73
N TYR A 411 18.52 -14.00 -7.54
CA TYR A 411 18.19 -13.39 -6.26
C TYR A 411 17.03 -14.18 -5.62
N GLU A 412 17.22 -14.73 -4.43
CA GLU A 412 16.20 -15.56 -3.78
C GLU A 412 15.02 -14.71 -3.26
N LEU A 413 13.81 -15.23 -3.44
CA LEU A 413 12.55 -14.68 -2.96
C LEU A 413 11.82 -15.68 -2.05
N PRO A 414 10.81 -15.25 -1.29
CA PRO A 414 9.82 -16.14 -0.71
C PRO A 414 9.25 -17.16 -1.71
N TYR A 415 8.65 -18.21 -1.15
CA TYR A 415 8.14 -19.34 -1.92
C TYR A 415 6.95 -18.92 -2.77
N MET A 416 6.84 -19.54 -3.94
CA MET A 416 5.76 -19.28 -4.91
C MET A 416 5.67 -17.81 -5.35
N SER A 417 6.79 -17.24 -5.79
CA SER A 417 6.84 -15.88 -6.37
C SER A 417 6.15 -15.85 -7.74
N GLU A 418 5.21 -14.95 -7.92
CA GLU A 418 4.42 -14.80 -9.15
C GLU A 418 4.77 -13.49 -9.89
N GLY A 419 3.76 -12.70 -10.29
CA GLY A 419 3.95 -11.45 -11.02
C GLY A 419 4.87 -10.46 -10.32
N ILE A 420 5.59 -9.69 -11.15
CA ILE A 420 6.49 -8.63 -10.72
C ILE A 420 6.25 -7.33 -11.47
N ILE A 421 6.52 -6.21 -10.79
CA ILE A 421 6.54 -4.88 -11.39
C ILE A 421 7.80 -4.13 -10.95
N GLU A 422 8.19 -3.14 -11.73
CA GLU A 422 9.13 -2.13 -11.26
C GLU A 422 8.36 -0.94 -10.69
N LEU A 423 8.59 -0.64 -9.42
CA LEU A 423 8.04 0.50 -8.71
C LEU A 423 9.17 1.17 -7.92
N ASP A 424 9.41 2.46 -8.17
CA ASP A 424 10.35 3.29 -7.42
C ASP A 424 11.80 2.76 -7.37
N GLY A 425 12.28 2.19 -8.48
CA GLY A 425 13.62 1.62 -8.56
C GLY A 425 13.76 0.32 -7.75
N GLN A 426 12.64 -0.34 -7.48
CA GLN A 426 12.56 -1.64 -6.83
C GLN A 426 11.69 -2.58 -7.67
N ILE A 427 12.03 -3.85 -7.66
CA ILE A 427 11.18 -4.92 -8.15
C ILE A 427 10.24 -5.33 -7.02
N VAL A 428 8.94 -5.16 -7.23
CA VAL A 428 7.90 -5.64 -6.32
C VAL A 428 7.40 -6.99 -6.81
N ALA A 429 7.33 -7.97 -5.91
CA ALA A 429 6.87 -9.32 -6.21
C ALA A 429 5.67 -9.71 -5.33
N THR A 430 4.75 -10.49 -5.89
CA THR A 430 3.62 -11.11 -5.18
C THR A 430 3.78 -12.62 -5.04
N TYR A 431 2.95 -13.25 -4.18
CA TYR A 431 3.12 -14.64 -3.77
C TYR A 431 1.80 -15.39 -3.60
N GLU A 432 1.72 -16.59 -4.16
CA GLU A 432 0.56 -17.47 -3.92
C GLU A 432 0.53 -18.05 -2.50
N SER A 433 1.67 -18.05 -1.83
CA SER A 433 1.92 -18.86 -0.63
C SER A 433 1.06 -18.55 0.58
N GLY A 434 0.26 -17.47 0.56
CA GLY A 434 -0.73 -17.14 1.59
C GLY A 434 -2.19 -17.44 1.22
N SER A 435 -2.46 -18.10 0.09
CA SER A 435 -3.83 -18.42 -0.34
C SER A 435 -4.38 -19.70 0.30
N ASP A 436 -5.70 -19.88 0.30
CA ASP A 436 -6.34 -21.09 0.84
C ASP A 436 -5.99 -22.36 0.04
N ALA A 437 -5.45 -22.23 -1.17
CA ALA A 437 -4.95 -23.38 -1.93
C ALA A 437 -3.74 -24.04 -1.25
N TYR A 438 -3.02 -23.26 -0.43
CA TYR A 438 -1.77 -23.66 0.21
C TYR A 438 -1.80 -23.57 1.75
N GLY A 439 -2.96 -23.21 2.32
CA GLY A 439 -3.16 -23.12 3.76
C GLY A 439 -3.17 -24.47 4.50
N PRO A 440 -3.42 -24.45 5.83
CA PRO A 440 -3.32 -25.63 6.71
C PRO A 440 -4.21 -26.81 6.29
N ASP A 441 -5.38 -26.53 5.72
CA ASP A 441 -6.31 -27.56 5.23
C ASP A 441 -5.88 -28.16 3.87
N GLY A 442 -4.90 -27.55 3.20
CA GLY A 442 -4.44 -27.89 1.84
C GLY A 442 -3.01 -28.44 1.75
N SER A 443 -2.21 -28.36 2.82
CA SER A 443 -0.83 -28.87 2.82
C SER A 443 -0.37 -29.38 4.19
N ASP A 444 0.35 -30.50 4.21
CA ASP A 444 1.02 -31.06 5.41
C ASP A 444 2.39 -30.40 5.69
N ASP A 445 2.72 -29.29 5.03
CA ASP A 445 4.07 -28.73 5.03
C ASP A 445 4.21 -27.63 6.09
N GLU A 446 4.57 -28.03 7.32
CA GLU A 446 4.82 -27.11 8.43
C GLU A 446 5.95 -26.09 8.13
N ASP A 447 6.77 -26.35 7.10
CA ASP A 447 7.88 -25.53 6.65
C ASP A 447 7.52 -24.58 5.49
N LEU A 448 6.25 -24.46 5.10
CA LEU A 448 5.86 -23.52 4.03
C LEU A 448 6.18 -22.06 4.42
N TRP A 449 6.94 -21.35 3.58
CA TRP A 449 7.16 -19.91 3.72
C TRP A 449 6.00 -19.12 3.12
N ALA A 450 4.94 -18.95 3.91
CA ALA A 450 3.78 -18.18 3.51
C ALA A 450 4.00 -16.67 3.68
N SER A 451 3.90 -15.92 2.58
CA SER A 451 4.06 -14.47 2.61
C SER A 451 2.71 -13.77 2.48
N PRO A 452 2.23 -13.04 3.51
CA PRO A 452 1.04 -12.22 3.40
C PRO A 452 1.31 -10.86 2.72
N TYR A 453 2.57 -10.50 2.53
CA TYR A 453 3.00 -9.24 1.95
C TYR A 453 3.68 -9.46 0.60
N MET A 454 3.53 -8.48 -0.27
CA MET A 454 4.46 -8.30 -1.38
C MET A 454 5.86 -8.03 -0.81
N THR A 455 6.91 -8.30 -1.57
CA THR A 455 8.28 -7.87 -1.22
C THR A 455 8.80 -6.90 -2.25
N GLN A 456 9.74 -6.07 -1.84
CA GLN A 456 10.44 -5.15 -2.72
C GLN A 456 11.94 -5.44 -2.69
N THR A 457 12.59 -5.43 -3.84
CA THR A 457 14.03 -5.65 -4.01
C THR A 457 14.63 -4.52 -4.82
N SER A 458 15.69 -3.87 -4.32
CA SER A 458 16.29 -2.75 -5.05
C SER A 458 16.94 -3.19 -6.37
N LEU A 459 16.85 -2.34 -7.40
CA LEU A 459 17.57 -2.59 -8.66
C LEU A 459 19.09 -2.73 -8.46
N ALA A 460 19.64 -2.04 -7.46
CA ALA A 460 21.06 -2.13 -7.12
C ALA A 460 21.46 -3.52 -6.61
N ASP A 461 20.60 -4.20 -5.85
CA ASP A 461 20.85 -5.58 -5.40
C ASP A 461 20.80 -6.58 -6.55
N LEU A 462 20.14 -6.22 -7.66
CA LEU A 462 20.14 -6.96 -8.91
C LEU A 462 21.30 -6.58 -9.84
N GLY A 463 22.17 -5.66 -9.42
CA GLY A 463 23.31 -5.17 -10.21
C GLY A 463 22.95 -4.21 -11.35
N LEU A 464 21.76 -3.59 -11.31
CA LEU A 464 21.24 -2.73 -12.38
C LEU A 464 21.49 -1.23 -12.09
N SER A 465 21.67 -0.41 -13.14
CA SER A 465 21.91 1.04 -13.05
C SER A 465 20.92 1.86 -13.90
N GLU A 466 20.80 3.17 -13.64
CA GLU A 466 19.85 4.10 -14.30
C GLU A 466 20.58 5.11 -15.20
N ASP A 467 20.01 5.51 -16.36
CA ASP A 467 20.52 6.59 -17.24
C ASP A 467 20.18 8.01 -16.70
N ILE A 468 21.11 9.00 -16.82
CA ILE A 468 21.02 10.30 -16.10
C ILE A 468 21.46 11.56 -16.90
N ASP A 469 20.62 12.62 -16.89
CA ASP A 469 20.97 14.05 -17.13
C ASP A 469 20.48 14.95 -15.97
N VAL A 470 21.34 15.80 -15.37
CA VAL A 470 21.07 16.51 -14.09
C VAL A 470 21.57 17.97 -14.04
N SER A 471 20.72 18.91 -13.56
CA SER A 471 21.11 20.29 -13.18
C SER A 471 21.37 20.47 -11.66
N PRO A 472 22.62 20.71 -11.21
CA PRO A 472 22.95 20.81 -9.78
C PRO A 472 22.30 21.98 -9.03
N GLU A 473 22.07 23.12 -9.68
CA GLU A 473 21.47 24.30 -9.04
C GLU A 473 20.00 24.08 -8.68
N SER A 474 19.27 23.37 -9.54
CA SER A 474 17.87 23.03 -9.30
C SER A 474 17.69 22.16 -8.04
N LEU A 475 18.71 21.34 -7.71
CA LEU A 475 18.70 20.45 -6.55
C LEU A 475 18.96 21.15 -5.24
N ARG A 476 19.85 22.15 -5.25
CA ARG A 476 20.05 23.02 -4.08
C ARG A 476 18.79 23.80 -3.76
N GLY A 477 18.06 24.26 -4.79
CA GLY A 477 16.76 24.91 -4.63
C GLY A 477 15.73 23.98 -3.98
N ALA A 478 15.54 22.79 -4.53
CA ALA A 478 14.61 21.79 -4.00
C ALA A 478 14.97 21.35 -2.57
N ALA A 479 16.25 21.23 -2.25
CA ALA A 479 16.71 20.92 -0.90
C ALA A 479 16.34 22.01 0.12
N ALA A 480 16.49 23.28 -0.24
CA ALA A 480 16.14 24.40 0.63
C ALA A 480 14.63 24.46 0.93
N ASP A 481 13.81 24.17 -0.08
CA ASP A 481 12.34 24.16 0.06
C ASP A 481 11.87 23.00 0.94
N LEU A 482 12.46 21.80 0.78
CA LEU A 482 12.20 20.66 1.68
C LEU A 482 12.64 20.93 3.12
N ASP A 483 13.82 21.51 3.35
CA ASP A 483 14.26 21.86 4.72
C ASP A 483 13.29 22.84 5.39
N THR A 484 12.71 23.74 4.61
CA THR A 484 11.69 24.67 5.08
C THR A 484 10.36 23.96 5.36
N ALA A 485 9.99 22.95 4.57
CA ALA A 485 8.77 22.16 4.75
C ALA A 485 8.79 21.28 6.02
N ALA A 486 9.97 20.84 6.46
CA ALA A 486 10.07 20.02 7.67
C ALA A 486 9.68 20.77 8.96
N ARG A 487 9.90 22.09 9.02
CA ARG A 487 9.64 22.90 10.24
C ARG A 487 8.16 22.93 10.63
N PRO A 488 7.19 23.17 9.72
CA PRO A 488 5.78 23.01 10.04
C PRO A 488 5.40 21.63 10.59
N LEU A 489 5.98 20.52 10.09
CA LEU A 489 5.70 19.17 10.60
C LEU A 489 6.19 18.98 12.03
N THR A 490 7.40 19.44 12.35
CA THR A 490 7.89 19.45 13.74
C THR A 490 7.01 20.34 14.64
N GLY A 491 6.55 21.48 14.13
CA GLY A 491 5.60 22.34 14.83
C GLY A 491 4.28 21.62 15.12
N ALA A 492 3.74 20.89 14.15
CA ALA A 492 2.53 20.08 14.31
C ALA A 492 2.74 18.95 15.34
N ALA A 493 3.87 18.22 15.27
CA ALA A 493 4.21 17.19 16.25
C ALA A 493 4.26 17.76 17.68
N ASN A 494 4.93 18.89 17.88
CA ASN A 494 5.01 19.56 19.19
C ASN A 494 3.64 20.00 19.71
N LEU A 495 2.74 20.48 18.84
CA LEU A 495 1.37 20.82 19.23
C LEU A 495 0.63 19.57 19.73
N LEU A 496 0.76 18.43 19.04
CA LEU A 496 0.13 17.18 19.45
C LEU A 496 0.71 16.61 20.74
N GLY A 497 2.03 16.63 20.90
CA GLY A 497 2.70 16.19 22.13
C GLY A 497 2.32 17.02 23.36
N GLY A 498 1.84 18.26 23.15
CA GLY A 498 1.27 19.11 24.20
C GLY A 498 -0.17 18.78 24.59
N ILE A 499 -0.86 17.89 23.85
CA ILE A 499 -2.25 17.52 24.13
C ILE A 499 -2.27 16.33 25.09
N THR A 500 -3.05 16.47 26.17
CA THR A 500 -3.35 15.34 27.07
C THR A 500 -4.82 15.36 27.42
N VAL A 501 -5.56 14.36 26.94
CA VAL A 501 -6.99 14.23 27.21
C VAL A 501 -7.16 13.35 28.44
N THR A 502 -7.90 13.81 29.45
CA THR A 502 -8.12 13.03 30.68
C THR A 502 -9.56 12.59 30.80
N ALA A 503 -9.81 11.42 31.39
CA ALA A 503 -11.17 10.92 31.61
C ALA A 503 -12.03 11.92 32.39
N GLY A 504 -11.40 12.65 33.33
CA GLY A 504 -12.04 13.72 34.09
C GLY A 504 -12.61 14.84 33.21
N ASN A 505 -12.11 15.07 31.99
CA ASN A 505 -12.68 16.07 31.09
C ASN A 505 -14.09 15.70 30.56
N PHE A 506 -14.47 14.42 30.65
CA PHE A 506 -15.73 13.88 30.16
C PHE A 506 -16.71 13.51 31.29
N GLY A 507 -16.41 13.88 32.55
CA GLY A 507 -17.15 13.45 33.73
C GLY A 507 -16.79 12.02 34.15
N GLU A 508 -17.17 11.65 35.37
CA GLU A 508 -16.90 10.31 35.92
C GLU A 508 -17.89 9.27 35.37
N VAL A 509 -17.61 8.76 34.17
CA VAL A 509 -18.35 7.65 33.55
C VAL A 509 -17.43 6.52 33.08
N PRO A 510 -17.89 5.25 33.08
CA PRO A 510 -17.02 4.10 32.76
C PRO A 510 -16.33 4.18 31.40
N ALA A 511 -17.00 4.74 30.38
CA ALA A 511 -16.47 4.82 29.02
C ALA A 511 -15.51 5.99 28.79
N ALA A 512 -15.40 6.96 29.73
CA ALA A 512 -14.51 8.10 29.60
C ALA A 512 -13.05 7.65 29.52
N THR A 513 -12.64 6.73 30.40
CA THR A 513 -11.29 6.14 30.38
C THR A 513 -10.98 5.49 29.04
N THR A 514 -11.89 4.66 28.52
CA THR A 514 -11.72 3.99 27.21
C THR A 514 -11.50 5.01 26.09
N LEU A 515 -12.34 6.04 26.00
CA LEU A 515 -12.19 7.07 24.99
C LEU A 515 -10.84 7.79 25.12
N THR A 516 -10.46 8.21 26.33
CA THR A 516 -9.21 8.96 26.53
C THR A 516 -7.97 8.13 26.26
N THR A 517 -7.99 6.83 26.58
CA THR A 517 -6.91 5.91 26.24
C THR A 517 -6.72 5.84 24.73
N VAL A 518 -7.81 5.68 23.96
CA VAL A 518 -7.74 5.64 22.49
C VAL A 518 -7.26 6.99 21.94
N LEU A 519 -7.87 8.10 22.37
CA LEU A 519 -7.48 9.44 21.89
C LEU A 519 -6.00 9.74 22.15
N ASN A 520 -5.50 9.49 23.37
CA ASN A 520 -4.09 9.74 23.68
C ASN A 520 -3.16 8.79 22.91
N ALA A 521 -3.55 7.53 22.71
CA ALA A 521 -2.77 6.59 21.91
C ALA A 521 -2.66 7.05 20.45
N GLU A 522 -3.76 7.49 19.84
CA GLU A 522 -3.79 7.97 18.46
C GLU A 522 -3.12 9.34 18.30
N LEU A 523 -3.28 10.26 19.25
CA LEU A 523 -2.54 11.54 19.28
C LEU A 523 -1.03 11.30 19.35
N GLY A 524 -0.58 10.38 20.20
CA GLY A 524 0.83 10.00 20.29
C GLY A 524 1.35 9.28 19.04
N LYS A 525 0.51 8.53 18.31
CA LYS A 525 0.86 7.99 16.99
C LYS A 525 1.01 9.10 15.96
N GLY A 526 0.10 10.07 15.95
CA GLY A 526 0.15 11.25 15.09
C GLY A 526 1.42 12.08 15.34
N GLU A 527 1.75 12.36 16.60
CA GLU A 527 3.00 13.03 16.99
C GLU A 527 4.23 12.31 16.41
N ARG A 528 4.37 11.01 16.67
CA ARG A 528 5.50 10.22 16.19
C ARG A 528 5.56 10.17 14.67
N SER A 529 4.41 10.01 14.01
CA SER A 529 4.34 9.95 12.55
C SER A 529 4.78 11.27 11.91
N LEU A 530 4.31 12.41 12.45
CA LEU A 530 4.71 13.74 11.99
C LEU A 530 6.20 14.03 12.23
N ASP A 531 6.75 13.61 13.37
CA ASP A 531 8.17 13.77 13.68
C ASP A 531 9.07 12.87 12.80
N VAL A 532 8.64 11.64 12.52
CA VAL A 532 9.29 10.77 11.52
C VAL A 532 9.20 11.39 10.13
N GLY A 533 8.04 11.93 9.75
CA GLY A 533 7.84 12.66 8.49
C GLY A 533 8.78 13.85 8.35
N ALA A 534 8.89 14.70 9.39
CA ALA A 534 9.82 15.83 9.41
C ALA A 534 11.27 15.39 9.20
N ARG A 535 11.69 14.30 9.87
CA ARG A 535 13.04 13.73 9.70
C ARG A 535 13.25 13.15 8.30
N ALA A 536 12.24 12.52 7.72
CA ALA A 536 12.30 12.02 6.34
C ALA A 536 12.47 13.18 5.35
N VAL A 537 11.70 14.27 5.50
CA VAL A 537 11.82 15.48 4.68
C VAL A 537 13.23 16.09 4.79
N HIS A 538 13.78 16.20 6.02
CA HIS A 538 15.15 16.68 6.22
C HIS A 538 16.21 15.79 5.58
N ARG A 539 16.06 14.45 5.65
CA ARG A 539 16.99 13.52 5.01
C ARG A 539 16.95 13.64 3.48
N THR A 540 15.76 13.79 2.89
CA THR A 540 15.60 14.03 1.45
C THR A 540 16.27 15.33 1.04
N SER A 541 16.11 16.41 1.82
CA SER A 541 16.83 17.68 1.61
C SER A 541 18.35 17.52 1.66
N ALA A 542 18.88 16.82 2.68
CA ALA A 542 20.30 16.59 2.83
C ALA A 542 20.89 15.77 1.68
N SER A 543 20.16 14.75 1.20
CA SER A 543 20.54 13.92 0.06
C SER A 543 20.64 14.75 -1.22
N LEU A 544 19.64 15.57 -1.53
CA LEU A 544 19.67 16.48 -2.68
C LEU A 544 20.84 17.47 -2.62
N SER A 545 21.11 18.02 -1.43
CA SER A 545 22.25 18.91 -1.21
C SER A 545 23.59 18.21 -1.43
N SER A 546 23.70 16.94 -1.03
CA SER A 546 24.89 16.11 -1.24
C SER A 546 25.09 15.80 -2.73
N ASN A 547 24.04 15.33 -3.41
CA ASN A 547 24.08 15.01 -4.84
C ASN A 547 24.45 16.24 -5.68
N ALA A 548 23.87 17.41 -5.36
CA ALA A 548 24.25 18.66 -6.01
C ALA A 548 25.76 18.96 -5.92
N ARG A 549 26.39 18.67 -4.79
CA ARG A 549 27.84 18.87 -4.61
C ARG A 549 28.66 17.86 -5.42
N ILE A 550 28.22 16.61 -5.47
CA ILE A 550 28.89 15.55 -6.24
C ILE A 550 28.88 15.90 -7.72
N TYR A 551 27.72 16.24 -8.30
CA TYR A 551 27.64 16.62 -9.71
C TYR A 551 28.49 17.86 -10.04
N THR A 552 28.45 18.88 -9.17
CA THR A 552 29.30 20.07 -9.36
C THR A 552 30.79 19.69 -9.37
N GLY A 553 31.23 18.83 -8.45
CA GLY A 553 32.63 18.38 -8.39
C GLY A 553 33.04 17.51 -9.59
N THR A 554 32.14 16.66 -10.10
CA THR A 554 32.39 15.88 -11.31
C THR A 554 32.48 16.77 -12.55
N ASP A 555 31.58 17.75 -12.68
CA ASP A 555 31.61 18.73 -13.78
C ASP A 555 32.89 19.56 -13.75
N ASP A 556 33.32 20.01 -12.57
CA ASP A 556 34.57 20.74 -12.38
C ASP A 556 35.79 19.89 -12.78
N LEU A 557 35.83 18.60 -12.36
CA LEU A 557 36.90 17.67 -12.72
C LEU A 557 36.91 17.31 -14.22
N ALA A 558 35.74 17.14 -14.83
CA ALA A 558 35.60 16.89 -16.26
C ALA A 558 36.04 18.11 -17.09
N ALA A 559 35.68 19.32 -16.66
CA ALA A 559 36.12 20.56 -17.27
C ALA A 559 37.65 20.75 -17.16
N GLU A 560 38.24 20.45 -16.00
CA GLU A 560 39.69 20.48 -15.79
C GLU A 560 40.44 19.41 -16.62
N GLY A 561 39.87 18.21 -16.75
CA GLY A 561 40.43 17.11 -17.52
C GLY A 561 40.40 17.35 -19.04
N ILE A 562 39.27 17.81 -19.57
CA ILE A 562 39.09 18.10 -21.01
C ILE A 562 39.88 19.37 -21.41
N GLY A 563 39.94 20.37 -20.53
CA GLY A 563 40.75 21.58 -20.75
C GLY A 563 42.26 21.32 -20.89
N ARG A 564 42.77 20.19 -20.39
CA ARG A 564 44.18 19.80 -20.53
C ARG A 564 44.52 19.10 -21.86
N PHE A 565 43.53 18.62 -22.61
CA PHE A 565 43.74 17.91 -23.89
C PHE A 565 43.16 18.63 -25.12
N GLY A 566 42.61 19.85 -24.97
CA GLY A 566 42.20 20.69 -26.09
C GLY A 566 43.39 21.05 -27.01
N PRO A 567 43.22 21.05 -28.34
CA PRO A 567 44.35 21.08 -29.25
C PRO A 567 45.02 22.45 -29.30
N LYS A 568 46.33 22.49 -29.04
CA LYS A 568 47.19 23.60 -29.48
C LYS A 568 47.40 23.48 -30.99
N TYR A 569 46.48 24.00 -31.79
CA TYR A 569 46.76 24.36 -33.17
C TYR A 569 47.13 25.84 -33.23
N SER A 570 48.43 26.09 -33.34
CA SER A 570 49.04 27.32 -33.87
C SER A 570 49.54 27.05 -35.28
#